data_AF-A0A845SVF2-F1
#
_entry.id   AF-A0A845SVF2-F1
#
_cell.length_a   1.000
_cell.length_b   1.000
_cell.length_c   1.000
_cell.angle_alpha   90.00
_cell.angle_beta   90.00
_cell.angle_gamma   90.00
#
_symmetry.space_group_name_H-M   'P 1'
#
loop_
_entity.id
_entity.type
_entity.pdbx_description
1 polymer ?
#
loop_
_entity_poly.entity_id
_entity_poly.type
_entity_poly.pdbx_seq_one_letter_code
_entity_poly.pdbx_strand_id
1 'polypeptide(L)' 'MTDFEKEVALAKRLERSYLWRRAARQWLAVIDIVPDAQERLRDALIARREQCISYGNCFCGEYGGISEARIIEQ' A
#
# COMPACT_ATOMS: atom_id res chain seq x y z
N MET A 1 24.16 0.10 3.48
CA MET A 1 22.75 0.12 3.04
C MET A 1 21.91 0.32 4.28
N THR A 2 21.39 1.53 4.48
CA THR A 2 20.60 1.87 5.66
C THR A 2 19.26 1.14 5.62
N ASP A 3 18.59 0.99 6.77
CA ASP A 3 17.30 0.31 6.80
C ASP A 3 16.25 1.07 5.98
N PHE A 4 16.31 2.41 5.98
CA PHE A 4 15.53 3.24 5.06
C PHE A 4 15.69 2.85 3.59
N GLU A 5 16.93 2.68 3.10
CA GLU A 5 17.19 2.31 1.70
C GLU A 5 16.63 0.94 1.34
N LYS A 6 16.69 -0.02 2.28
CA LYS A 6 16.12 -1.37 2.11
C LYS A 6 14.60 -1.30 1.96
N GLU A 7 13.94 -0.57 2.85
CA GLU A 7 12.47 -0.46 2.86
C GLU A 7 11.97 0.25 1.59
N VAL A 8 12.69 1.29 1.13
CA VAL A 8 12.41 1.98 -0.14
C VAL A 8 12.60 1.05 -1.35
N ALA A 9 13.66 0.25 -1.36
CA ALA A 9 13.91 -0.71 -2.44
C ALA A 9 12.81 -1.79 -2.49
N LEU A 10 12.36 -2.28 -1.34
CA LEU A 10 11.26 -3.22 -1.23
C LEU A 10 9.94 -2.61 -1.71
N ALA A 11 9.62 -1.38 -1.29
CA ALA A 11 8.42 -0.68 -1.73
C ALA A 11 8.38 -0.51 -3.26
N LYS A 12 9.48 -0.06 -3.87
CA LYS A 12 9.61 0.07 -5.32
C LYS A 12 9.51 -1.28 -6.05
N ARG A 13 10.05 -2.35 -5.47
CA ARG A 13 9.91 -3.70 -6.04
C ARG A 13 8.46 -4.16 -6.05
N LEU A 14 7.71 -3.87 -4.98
CA LEU A 14 6.28 -4.18 -4.89
C LEU A 14 5.45 -3.35 -5.88
N GLU A 15 5.77 -2.06 -6.07
CA GLU A 15 5.17 -1.22 -7.11
C GLU A 15 5.37 -1.83 -8.51
N ARG A 16 6.61 -2.18 -8.86
CA ARG A 16 6.94 -2.81 -10.15
C ARG A 16 6.26 -4.16 -10.37
N SER A 17 5.91 -4.84 -9.27
CA SER A 17 5.21 -6.12 -9.30
C SER A 17 3.69 -5.97 -9.28
N TYR A 18 3.16 -4.74 -9.38
CA TYR A 18 1.73 -4.43 -9.31
C TYR A 18 1.04 -4.87 -8.00
N LEU A 19 1.83 -5.09 -6.93
CA LEU A 19 1.33 -5.52 -5.62
C LEU A 19 0.94 -4.29 -4.79
N TRP A 20 0.02 -3.49 -5.32
CA TRP A 20 -0.29 -2.13 -4.86
C TRP A 20 -0.64 -2.03 -3.36
N ARG A 21 -1.49 -2.92 -2.85
CA ARG A 21 -1.87 -2.96 -1.42
C ARG A 21 -0.70 -3.32 -0.50
N ARG A 22 0.26 -4.11 -0.99
CA ARG A 22 1.48 -4.44 -0.24
C ARG A 22 2.48 -3.29 -0.33
N ALA A 23 2.64 -2.69 -1.51
CA ALA A 23 3.45 -1.48 -1.71
C ALA A 23 2.99 -0.33 -0.81
N ALA A 24 1.68 -0.08 -0.69
CA ALA A 24 1.13 0.96 0.16
C ALA A 24 1.46 0.78 1.65
N ARG A 25 1.41 -0.48 2.15
CA ARG A 25 1.83 -0.81 3.52
C ARG A 25 3.32 -0.62 3.71
N GLN A 26 4.10 -1.02 2.72
CA GLN A 26 5.54 -0.86 2.74
C GLN A 26 5.95 0.63 2.77
N TRP A 27 5.26 1.48 2.00
CA TRP A 27 5.48 2.93 2.04
C TRP A 27 5.13 3.55 3.39
N LEU A 28 4.16 3.00 4.14
CA LEU A 28 3.88 3.44 5.50
C LEU A 28 5.07 3.18 6.43
N ALA A 29 5.66 1.98 6.35
CA ALA A 29 6.87 1.66 7.13
C ALA A 29 8.05 2.57 6.77
N VAL A 30 8.21 2.95 5.50
CA VAL A 30 9.21 3.94 5.08
C VAL A 30 8.94 5.31 5.74
N ILE A 31 7.70 5.76 5.79
CA ILE A 31 7.33 7.06 6.40
C ILE A 31 7.66 7.06 7.89
N ASP A 32 7.42 5.96 8.61
CA ASP A 32 7.70 5.85 10.04
C ASP A 32 9.19 5.92 10.38
N ILE A 33 10.07 5.58 9.42
CA ILE A 33 11.53 5.66 9.57
C ILE A 33 12.06 7.07 9.30
N VAL A 34 11.35 7.86 8.48
CA VAL A 34 11.82 9.19 8.07
C VAL A 34 11.65 10.19 9.21
N PRO A 35 12.70 10.94 9.61
CA PRO A 35 12.59 11.96 10.66
C PRO A 35 11.57 13.04 10.29
N ASP A 36 10.84 13.57 11.28
CA ASP A 36 9.88 14.65 11.07
C ASP A 36 10.51 15.92 10.49
N ALA A 37 11.82 16.12 10.71
CA ALA A 37 12.61 17.21 10.12
C ALA A 37 12.66 17.17 8.57
N GLN A 38 12.28 16.05 7.94
CA GLN A 38 12.22 15.88 6.49
C GLN A 38 10.77 15.84 5.97
N GLU A 39 9.95 16.82 6.38
CA GLU A 39 8.54 16.95 6.02
C GLU A 39 8.27 16.79 4.51
N ARG A 40 9.02 17.49 3.65
CA ARG A 40 8.89 17.38 2.18
C ARG A 40 9.07 15.95 1.66
N LEU A 41 9.96 15.18 2.28
CA LEU A 41 10.20 13.79 1.90
C LEU A 41 9.05 12.90 2.39
N ARG A 42 8.53 13.13 3.59
CA ARG A 42 7.33 12.44 4.11
C ARG A 42 6.12 12.72 3.22
N ASP A 43 5.88 13.96 2.82
CA ASP A 43 4.78 14.32 1.93
C ASP A 43 4.84 13.58 0.59
N ALA A 44 6.03 13.51 -0.01
CA ALA A 44 6.23 12.77 -1.25
C ALA A 44 5.95 11.27 -1.09
N LEU A 45 6.31 10.68 0.05
CA LEU A 45 6.03 9.28 0.36
C LEU A 45 4.55 9.02 0.66
N ILE A 46 3.87 9.95 1.35
CA ILE A 46 2.43 9.91 1.61
C ILE A 46 1.66 9.94 0.28
N ALA A 47 1.99 10.89 -0.61
CA ALA A 47 1.37 10.98 -1.93
C ALA A 47 1.58 9.68 -2.75
N ARG A 48 2.76 9.07 -2.65
CA ARG A 48 3.07 7.80 -3.33
C ARG A 48 2.30 6.62 -2.76
N ARG A 49 2.13 6.59 -1.43
CA ARG A 49 1.27 5.62 -0.75
C ARG A 49 -0.18 5.76 -1.19
N GLU A 50 -0.70 6.98 -1.28
CA GLU A 50 -2.07 7.25 -1.76
C GLU A 50 -2.27 6.78 -3.20
N GLN A 51 -1.30 7.01 -4.08
CA GLN A 51 -1.32 6.46 -5.44
C GLN A 51 -1.42 4.93 -5.42
N CYS A 52 -0.60 4.25 -4.60
CA CYS A 52 -0.67 2.80 -4.45
C CYS A 52 -2.04 2.33 -3.94
N ILE A 53 -2.67 3.06 -3.01
CA ILE A 53 -4.01 2.74 -2.52
C ILE A 53 -5.04 2.90 -3.64
N SER A 54 -4.97 4.00 -4.40
CA SER A 54 -5.84 4.27 -5.54
C SER A 54 -5.75 3.14 -6.58
N TYR A 55 -4.54 2.74 -6.98
CA TYR A 55 -4.34 1.61 -7.91
C TYR A 55 -4.77 0.26 -7.32
N GLY A 56 -4.60 0.05 -6.01
CA GLY A 56 -5.04 -1.17 -5.33
C GLY A 56 -6.55 -1.25 -5.06
N ASN A 57 -7.26 -0.12 -5.13
CA ASN A 57 -8.72 -0.02 -5.00
C ASN A 57 -9.41 0.02 -6.36
N CYS A 58 -8.70 0.35 -7.43
CA CYS A 58 -9.16 0.20 -8.81
C CYS A 58 -9.19 -1.29 -9.20
N PHE A 59 -10.06 -2.06 -8.56
CA PHE A 59 -10.56 -3.31 -9.11
C PHE A 59 -11.71 -2.94 -10.04
N CYS A 60 -11.41 -2.80 -11.33
CA CYS A 60 -12.41 -2.97 -12.38
C CYS A 60 -12.83 -4.44 -12.38
N GLY A 61 -14.03 -4.71 -11.91
CA GLY A 61 -14.66 -6.04 -11.94
C GLY A 61 -15.63 -6.21 -10.78
N GLU A 62 -16.91 -6.37 -11.11
CA GLU A 62 -18.03 -6.71 -10.23
C GLU A 62 -17.76 -8.00 -9.43
N TYR A 63 -16.95 -7.93 -8.38
CA TYR A 63 -16.92 -8.96 -7.34
C TYR A 63 -17.29 -8.30 -6.01
N GLY A 64 -18.60 -8.04 -5.88
CA GLY A 64 -19.26 -7.77 -4.61
C GLY A 64 -19.18 -9.02 -3.74
N GLY A 65 -18.05 -9.19 -3.04
CA GLY A 65 -17.84 -10.25 -2.07
C GLY A 65 -18.73 -10.06 -0.84
N ILE A 66 -19.98 -10.48 -0.98
CA ILE A 66 -20.81 -11.04 0.09
C ILE A 66 -21.51 -12.24 -0.54
N SER A 67 -20.90 -13.41 -0.44
CA SER A 67 -21.61 -14.66 -0.62
C SER A 67 -22.70 -14.69 0.44
N GLU A 68 -23.96 -14.57 0.01
CA GLU A 68 -25.14 -14.78 0.84
C GLU A 68 -24.98 -16.12 1.60
N ALA A 69 -24.73 -16.04 2.91
CA ALA A 69 -24.77 -17.21 3.76
C ALA A 69 -26.23 -17.60 3.93
N ARG A 70 -26.72 -18.52 3.09
CA ARG A 70 -28.01 -19.17 3.34
C ARG A 70 -27.91 -19.97 4.63
N ILE A 71 -28.55 -19.48 5.68
CA ILE A 71 -28.87 -20.27 6.86
C ILE A 71 -29.89 -21.30 6.39
N ILE A 72 -29.50 -22.57 6.31
CA ILE A 72 -30.44 -23.68 6.15
C ILE A 72 -30.97 -23.97 7.55
N GLU A 73 -32.19 -23.54 7.84
CA GLU A 73 -32.92 -24.00 9.03
C GLU A 73 -33.26 -25.48 8.82
N GLN A 74 -32.88 -26.32 9.79
CA GLN A 74 -33.27 -27.74 9.86
C GLN A 74 -34.57 -27.91 10.65
#